data_AF-A0A4P9TBV0-F1
#
_entry.id   AF-A0A4P9TBV0-F1
#
_cell.length_a   1.000
_cell.length_b   1.000
_cell.length_c   1.000
_cell.angle_alpha   90.00
_cell.angle_beta   90.00
_cell.angle_gamma   90.00
#
_symmetry.space_group_name_H-M   'P 1'
#
loop_
_entity.id
_entity.type
_entity.pdbx_description
1 polymer ?
#
loop_
_entity_poly.entity_id
_entity_poly.type
_entity_poly.pdbx_seq_one_letter_code
_entity_poly.pdbx_strand_id
1 'polypeptide(L)'
;MDRRKLLVAGGTAVTTALAGCSGSDDTDRESGDTTNDDSGNGDESSNGSGGASDGGDLIKILDHEWYNEGSFSSGVRGQVENVSDETLGYVEVSVYFIDADGVQFEESLDNTSDLAAGRVWEFEAMFLGEDPSRVEEYEVQGDVTNI
;
A
#
# COMPACT_ATOMS: atom_id res chain seq x y z
N MET A 1 54.14 18.95 22.27
CA MET A 1 53.74 19.36 23.63
C MET A 1 53.10 20.73 23.50
N ASP A 2 51.80 20.73 23.20
CA ASP A 2 51.04 21.96 23.00
C ASP A 2 50.04 22.17 24.12
N ARG A 3 49.98 23.43 24.54
CA ARG A 3 49.56 23.89 25.85
C ARG A 3 48.12 24.39 25.77
N ARG A 4 47.25 23.71 26.52
CA ARG A 4 45.94 24.11 27.06
C ARG A 4 45.37 25.47 26.61
N LYS A 5 44.17 25.44 26.05
CA LYS A 5 43.16 26.49 26.24
C LYS A 5 41.79 25.84 26.46
N LEU A 6 41.39 25.79 27.73
CA LEU A 6 40.01 25.54 28.16
C LEU A 6 39.24 26.85 28.01
N LEU A 7 38.08 26.80 27.35
CA LEU A 7 37.06 27.83 27.47
C LEU A 7 35.77 27.14 27.89
N VAL A 8 35.44 27.30 29.17
CA VAL A 8 34.12 26.99 29.73
C VAL A 8 33.20 28.14 29.32
N ALA A 9 32.14 27.83 28.58
CA ALA A 9 30.99 28.70 28.42
C ALA A 9 29.75 27.89 28.83
N GLY A 10 29.17 28.27 29.97
CA GLY A 10 27.90 27.75 30.43
C GLY A 10 26.77 28.26 29.52
N GLY A 11 25.90 27.35 29.12
CA GLY A 11 24.66 27.64 28.44
C GLY A 11 23.62 26.59 28.82
N THR A 12 22.72 26.94 29.71
CA THR A 12 21.47 26.21 29.91
C THR A 12 20.60 26.39 28.66
N ALA A 13 20.34 25.32 27.92
CA ALA A 13 19.38 25.30 26.83
C ALA A 13 18.57 23.99 26.88
N VAL A 14 17.36 24.15 27.42
CA VAL A 14 16.11 23.42 27.17
C VAL A 14 16.24 22.08 26.44
N THR A 15 15.93 20.99 27.15
CA THR A 15 15.60 19.69 26.56
C THR A 15 14.28 19.80 25.81
N THR A 16 14.32 20.01 24.50
CA THR A 16 13.21 19.65 23.63
C THR A 16 13.31 18.15 23.37
N ALA A 17 12.63 17.36 24.22
CA ALA A 17 12.17 16.06 23.80
C ALA A 17 11.14 16.32 22.70
N LEU A 18 11.56 16.28 21.44
CA LEU A 18 10.64 16.08 20.34
C LEU A 18 10.22 14.62 20.42
N ALA A 19 9.25 14.34 21.30
CA ALA A 19 8.35 13.23 21.08
C ALA A 19 7.58 13.59 19.80
N GLY A 20 8.19 13.29 18.66
CA GLY A 20 7.48 13.23 17.40
C GLY A 20 6.55 12.04 17.50
N CYS A 21 5.35 12.28 18.03
CA CYS A 21 4.20 11.55 17.56
C CYS A 21 4.06 11.90 16.09
N SER A 22 4.71 11.14 15.21
CA SER A 22 4.19 10.98 13.86
C SER A 22 2.92 10.17 14.04
N GLY A 23 1.82 10.86 14.32
CA GLY A 23 0.51 10.35 13.98
C GLY A 23 0.51 10.35 12.47
N SER A 24 0.76 9.19 11.89
CA SER A 24 0.48 8.97 10.49
C SER A 24 -1.02 8.74 10.43
N ASP A 25 -1.72 9.62 9.74
CA ASP A 25 -3.07 9.39 9.25
C ASP A 25 -3.10 7.98 8.63
N ASP A 26 -3.89 7.07 9.21
CA ASP A 26 -4.22 5.77 8.61
C ASP A 26 -4.95 6.08 7.31
N THR A 27 -4.24 6.12 6.20
CA THR A 27 -4.85 5.88 4.89
C THR A 27 -5.10 4.38 4.83
N ASP A 28 -6.36 3.96 4.69
CA ASP A 28 -6.86 2.57 4.71
C ASP A 28 -6.39 1.70 3.53
N ARG A 29 -5.19 1.96 3.02
CA ARG A 29 -4.62 1.32 1.85
C ARG A 29 -3.71 0.17 2.25
N GLU A 30 -3.79 -0.92 1.51
CA GLU A 30 -2.90 -2.06 1.67
C GLU A 30 -1.66 -1.87 0.79
N SER A 31 -0.47 -1.87 1.39
CA SER A 31 0.80 -1.69 0.66
C SER A 31 1.39 -3.02 0.20
N GLY A 32 1.99 -3.03 -1.00
CA GLY A 32 2.75 -4.13 -1.55
C GLY A 32 4.09 -3.68 -2.14
N ASP A 33 5.10 -4.56 -2.03
CA ASP A 33 6.47 -4.33 -2.53
C ASP A 33 6.68 -5.01 -3.89
N THR A 34 7.54 -4.45 -4.72
CA THR A 34 7.81 -4.93 -6.09
C THR A 34 8.95 -5.95 -6.19
N THR A 35 9.69 -6.22 -5.11
CA THR A 35 10.81 -7.16 -5.10
C THR A 35 10.33 -8.61 -5.06
N ASN A 36 10.66 -9.37 -6.10
CA ASN A 36 10.54 -10.83 -6.08
C ASN A 36 11.68 -11.42 -5.25
N ASP A 37 11.50 -11.59 -3.94
CA ASP A 37 12.43 -12.34 -3.11
C ASP A 37 12.23 -13.86 -3.32
N ASP A 38 12.93 -14.43 -4.31
CA ASP A 38 13.19 -15.87 -4.36
C ASP A 38 14.41 -16.18 -3.48
N SER A 39 14.16 -16.44 -2.20
CA SER A 39 15.10 -17.09 -1.28
C SER A 39 14.37 -17.77 -0.12
N GLY A 40 14.45 -19.09 -0.10
CA GLY A 40 13.59 -19.94 0.72
C GLY A 40 13.77 -19.91 2.24
N ASN A 41 12.65 -20.28 2.88
CA ASN A 41 12.50 -20.95 4.18
C ASN A 41 12.94 -20.20 5.44
N GLY A 42 12.03 -19.37 5.97
CA GLY A 42 11.88 -19.10 7.40
C GLY A 42 10.45 -19.44 7.83
N ASP A 43 10.30 -20.42 8.73
CA ASP A 43 9.08 -20.63 9.50
C ASP A 43 8.93 -19.43 10.45
N GLU A 44 8.03 -18.50 10.12
CA GLU A 44 7.42 -17.60 11.08
C GLU A 44 5.93 -17.51 10.74
N SER A 45 5.12 -18.22 11.54
CA SER A 45 3.69 -18.01 11.61
C SER A 45 3.43 -16.56 12.03
N SER A 46 3.29 -15.66 11.05
CA SER A 46 2.65 -14.37 11.28
C SER A 46 1.15 -14.56 11.08
N ASN A 47 0.50 -14.97 12.16
CA ASN A 47 -0.92 -14.78 12.35
C ASN A 47 -1.19 -13.26 12.48
N GLY A 48 -1.26 -12.58 11.34
CA GLY A 48 -1.78 -11.22 11.21
C GLY A 48 -3.30 -11.27 11.32
N SER A 49 -3.78 -11.13 12.55
CA SER A 49 -5.18 -10.88 12.90
C SER A 49 -5.74 -9.73 12.06
N GLY A 50 -6.94 -9.94 11.50
CA GLY A 50 -7.59 -8.99 10.62
C GLY A 50 -7.71 -7.57 11.17
N GLY A 51 -7.46 -6.61 10.29
CA GLY A 51 -7.92 -5.23 10.36
C GLY A 51 -8.72 -4.99 9.09
N ALA A 52 -9.96 -4.53 9.25
CA ALA A 52 -10.87 -4.21 8.16
C ALA A 52 -10.36 -2.96 7.42
N SER A 53 -10.27 -3.01 6.09
CA SER A 53 -9.98 -1.86 5.24
C SER A 53 -11.30 -1.23 4.82
N ASP A 54 -11.50 0.05 5.16
CA ASP A 54 -12.79 0.75 5.03
C ASP A 54 -13.03 1.22 3.60
N GLY A 55 -13.45 0.26 2.76
CA GLY A 55 -14.39 0.46 1.65
C GLY A 55 -15.87 0.22 2.00
N GLY A 56 -16.35 -0.18 3.19
CA GLY A 56 -15.80 -0.87 4.35
C GLY A 56 -16.88 -1.83 4.86
N ASP A 57 -16.49 -3.00 5.35
CA ASP A 57 -17.32 -4.19 5.62
C ASP A 57 -17.99 -4.89 4.41
N LEU A 58 -18.14 -4.26 3.24
CA LEU A 58 -18.85 -4.88 2.11
C LEU A 58 -17.96 -5.71 1.18
N ILE A 59 -16.70 -5.29 1.03
CA ILE A 59 -15.71 -6.00 0.21
C ILE A 59 -14.46 -6.31 1.02
N LYS A 60 -13.72 -7.31 0.57
CA LYS A 60 -12.42 -7.70 1.14
C LYS A 60 -11.43 -7.97 0.02
N ILE A 61 -10.28 -7.31 0.06
CA ILE A 61 -9.12 -7.66 -0.76
C ILE A 61 -8.54 -8.97 -0.21
N LEU A 62 -8.39 -9.97 -1.08
CA LEU A 62 -7.93 -11.32 -0.70
C LEU A 62 -6.44 -11.51 -0.96
N ASP A 63 -5.97 -10.99 -2.09
CA ASP A 63 -4.58 -10.99 -2.51
C ASP A 63 -4.35 -9.88 -3.54
N HIS A 64 -3.08 -9.50 -3.69
CA HIS A 64 -2.60 -8.70 -4.79
C HIS A 64 -1.10 -8.94 -5.00
N GLU A 65 -0.65 -8.80 -6.24
CA GLU A 65 0.76 -8.90 -6.61
C GLU A 65 1.10 -7.92 -7.73
N TRP A 66 2.31 -7.36 -7.64
CA TRP A 66 2.93 -6.64 -8.75
C TRP A 66 3.45 -7.63 -9.79
N TYR A 67 3.19 -7.34 -11.06
CA TYR A 67 3.81 -8.05 -12.17
C TYR A 67 4.50 -7.08 -13.13
N ASN A 68 5.62 -7.50 -13.69
CA ASN A 68 6.36 -6.77 -14.71
C ASN A 68 6.90 -7.74 -15.77
N GLU A 69 6.19 -7.81 -16.90
CA GLU A 69 6.53 -8.65 -18.04
C GLU A 69 7.06 -7.82 -19.24
N GLY A 70 7.32 -6.52 -19.02
CA GLY A 70 7.81 -5.58 -20.01
C GLY A 70 6.86 -4.42 -20.30
N SER A 71 7.20 -3.63 -21.34
CA SER A 71 6.45 -2.42 -21.69
C SER A 71 4.99 -2.73 -22.00
N PHE A 72 4.08 -1.99 -21.35
CA PHE A 72 2.62 -2.18 -21.45
C PHE A 72 2.11 -3.54 -20.96
N SER A 73 2.92 -4.28 -20.21
CA SER A 73 2.57 -5.57 -19.58
C SER A 73 3.08 -5.58 -18.14
N SER A 74 2.71 -4.55 -17.38
CA SER A 74 3.04 -4.40 -15.96
C SER A 74 1.83 -3.82 -15.24
N GLY A 75 1.69 -4.12 -13.95
CA GLY A 75 0.56 -3.66 -13.16
C GLY A 75 0.42 -4.44 -11.87
N VAL A 76 -0.72 -4.26 -11.23
CA VAL A 76 -1.11 -5.03 -10.04
C VAL A 76 -2.34 -5.84 -10.38
N ARG A 77 -2.27 -7.14 -10.10
CA ARG A 77 -3.43 -8.04 -10.20
C ARG A 77 -3.75 -8.59 -8.83
N GLY A 78 -5.00 -8.95 -8.61
CA GLY A 78 -5.42 -9.52 -7.33
C GLY A 78 -6.88 -9.95 -7.33
N GLN A 79 -7.39 -10.23 -6.14
CA GLN A 79 -8.76 -10.68 -5.94
C GLN A 79 -9.48 -9.86 -4.88
N VAL A 80 -10.74 -9.52 -5.16
CA VAL A 80 -11.66 -8.89 -4.21
C VAL A 80 -12.91 -9.73 -4.05
N GLU A 81 -13.33 -9.97 -2.82
CA GLU A 81 -14.58 -10.66 -2.48
C GLU A 81 -15.64 -9.66 -2.03
N ASN A 82 -16.87 -9.80 -2.54
CA ASN A 82 -18.04 -9.21 -1.89
C ASN A 82 -18.43 -10.05 -0.68
N VAL A 83 -18.11 -9.56 0.52
CA VAL A 83 -18.39 -10.22 1.81
C VAL A 83 -19.74 -9.81 2.41
N SER A 84 -20.53 -9.01 1.69
CA SER A 84 -21.90 -8.65 2.07
C SER A 84 -22.95 -9.69 1.62
N ASP A 85 -24.19 -9.50 2.07
CA ASP A 85 -25.34 -10.34 1.70
C ASP A 85 -26.10 -9.82 0.46
N GLU A 86 -25.63 -8.75 -0.20
CA GLU A 86 -26.28 -8.08 -1.32
C GLU A 86 -25.39 -8.00 -2.57
N THR A 87 -26.00 -7.73 -3.74
CA THR A 87 -25.24 -7.48 -4.97
C THR A 87 -24.74 -6.03 -4.94
N LEU A 88 -23.43 -5.83 -5.10
CA LEU A 88 -22.85 -4.49 -5.16
C LEU A 88 -22.92 -3.95 -6.58
N GLY A 89 -23.47 -2.75 -6.74
CA GLY A 89 -23.72 -2.13 -8.05
C GLY A 89 -22.46 -1.63 -8.75
N TYR A 90 -21.52 -1.06 -8.00
CA TYR A 90 -20.23 -0.60 -8.52
C TYR A 90 -19.11 -0.82 -7.50
N VAL A 91 -18.12 -1.62 -7.89
CA VAL A 91 -16.93 -1.93 -7.10
C VAL A 91 -15.71 -1.53 -7.91
N GLU A 92 -14.78 -0.83 -7.28
CA GLU A 92 -13.55 -0.34 -7.89
C GLU A 92 -12.35 -0.71 -7.03
N VAL A 93 -11.24 -1.03 -7.67
CA VAL A 93 -9.93 -1.14 -7.03
C VAL A 93 -9.03 -0.09 -7.63
N SER A 94 -8.51 0.80 -6.79
CA SER A 94 -7.51 1.80 -7.14
C SER A 94 -6.13 1.36 -6.66
N VAL A 95 -5.12 1.58 -7.50
CA VAL A 95 -3.72 1.25 -7.22
C VAL A 95 -2.87 2.50 -7.41
N TYR A 96 -2.10 2.83 -6.38
CA TYR A 96 -1.23 4.00 -6.34
C TYR A 96 0.22 3.55 -6.46
N PHE A 97 0.95 4.04 -7.46
CA PHE A 97 2.33 3.66 -7.71
C PHE A 97 3.30 4.70 -7.13
N ILE A 98 4.27 4.22 -6.35
CA ILE A 98 5.15 5.02 -5.51
C ILE A 98 6.61 4.73 -5.90
N ASP A 99 7.41 5.80 -6.02
CA ASP A 99 8.84 5.68 -6.32
C ASP A 99 9.73 5.60 -5.06
N ALA A 100 11.04 5.46 -5.26
CA ALA A 100 12.03 5.29 -4.18
C ALA A 100 12.08 6.45 -3.16
N ASP A 101 11.60 7.62 -3.55
CA ASP A 101 11.54 8.79 -2.68
C ASP A 101 10.23 8.84 -1.87
N GLY A 102 9.36 7.83 -2.01
CA GLY A 102 8.04 7.76 -1.38
C GLY A 102 7.01 8.67 -2.06
N VAL A 103 7.24 9.04 -3.34
CA VAL A 103 6.33 9.93 -4.06
C VAL A 103 5.37 9.09 -4.91
N GLN A 104 4.07 9.20 -4.63
CA GLN A 104 3.04 8.71 -5.54
C GLN A 104 3.12 9.50 -6.85
N PHE A 105 3.40 8.81 -7.95
CA PHE A 105 3.59 9.44 -9.27
C PHE A 105 2.57 9.00 -10.31
N GLU A 106 1.86 7.90 -10.06
CA GLU A 106 0.84 7.38 -10.95
C GLU A 106 -0.26 6.68 -10.15
N GLU A 107 -1.44 6.54 -10.78
CA GLU A 107 -2.60 5.86 -10.25
C GLU A 107 -3.27 5.11 -11.41
N SER A 108 -3.73 3.90 -11.14
CA SER A 108 -4.54 3.10 -12.06
C SER A 108 -5.71 2.49 -11.31
N LEU A 109 -6.72 2.04 -12.04
CA LEU A 109 -7.87 1.38 -11.46
C LEU A 109 -8.41 0.29 -12.38
N ASP A 110 -9.13 -0.64 -11.77
CA ASP A 110 -10.03 -1.56 -12.46
C ASP A 110 -11.38 -1.55 -11.73
N ASN A 111 -12.45 -1.91 -12.44
CA ASN A 111 -13.79 -1.88 -11.86
C ASN A 111 -14.70 -2.99 -12.38
N THR A 112 -15.75 -3.22 -11.62
CA THR A 112 -16.82 -4.14 -12.01
C THR A 112 -18.18 -3.65 -11.50
N SER A 113 -19.25 -4.19 -12.08
CA SER A 113 -20.62 -3.90 -11.70
C SER A 113 -21.40 -5.18 -11.44
N ASP A 114 -22.45 -5.08 -10.63
CA ASP A 114 -23.32 -6.21 -10.27
C ASP A 114 -22.54 -7.38 -9.63
N LEU A 115 -21.60 -7.08 -8.74
CA LEU A 115 -20.82 -8.08 -8.01
C LEU A 115 -21.71 -8.77 -6.97
N ALA A 116 -22.22 -9.96 -7.31
CA ALA A 116 -23.12 -10.71 -6.45
C ALA A 116 -22.52 -11.04 -5.06
N ALA A 117 -23.37 -11.20 -4.05
CA ALA A 117 -22.98 -11.63 -2.70
C ALA A 117 -22.10 -12.89 -2.72
N GLY A 118 -20.99 -12.88 -1.98
CA GLY A 118 -20.00 -13.95 -1.91
C GLY A 118 -19.20 -14.21 -3.19
N ARG A 119 -19.31 -13.34 -4.21
CA ARG A 119 -18.52 -13.47 -5.43
C ARG A 119 -17.14 -12.86 -5.24
N VAL A 120 -16.14 -13.57 -5.77
CA VAL A 120 -14.79 -13.06 -5.96
C VAL A 120 -14.63 -12.54 -7.39
N TRP A 121 -14.01 -11.38 -7.52
CA TRP A 121 -13.62 -10.73 -8.76
C TRP A 121 -12.09 -10.63 -8.83
N GLU A 122 -11.53 -11.09 -9.95
CA GLU A 122 -10.11 -10.88 -10.29
C GLU A 122 -9.97 -9.52 -10.98
N PHE A 123 -9.17 -8.64 -10.39
CA PHE A 123 -8.92 -7.29 -10.92
C PHE A 123 -7.51 -7.20 -11.53
N GLU A 124 -7.35 -6.29 -12.49
CA GLU A 124 -6.05 -5.97 -13.07
C GLU A 124 -5.90 -4.45 -13.29
N ALA A 125 -5.20 -3.79 -12.38
CA ALA A 125 -4.85 -2.38 -12.49
C ALA A 125 -3.52 -2.23 -13.24
N MET A 126 -3.60 -2.05 -14.56
CA MET A 126 -2.43 -1.91 -15.43
C MET A 126 -1.64 -0.63 -15.11
N PHE A 127 -0.32 -0.73 -15.05
CA PHE A 127 0.58 0.42 -15.03
C PHE A 127 0.71 0.98 -16.45
N LEU A 128 0.38 2.26 -16.64
CA LEU A 128 0.35 2.91 -17.97
C LEU A 128 1.57 3.81 -18.23
N GLY A 129 2.45 3.95 -17.24
CA GLY A 129 3.70 4.69 -17.37
C GLY A 129 4.72 4.02 -18.29
N GLU A 130 5.69 4.82 -18.72
CA GLU A 130 6.72 4.38 -19.69
C GLU A 130 7.83 3.52 -19.05
N ASP A 131 8.05 3.67 -17.75
CA ASP A 131 9.13 3.03 -17.00
C ASP A 131 8.60 2.28 -15.77
N PRO A 132 8.24 0.99 -15.90
CA PRO A 132 7.76 0.19 -14.77
C PRO A 132 8.86 -0.07 -13.73
N SER A 133 10.14 0.17 -14.05
CA SER A 133 11.22 0.02 -13.07
C SER A 133 11.31 1.19 -12.08
N ARG A 134 10.53 2.25 -12.29
CA ARG A 134 10.39 3.36 -11.35
C ARG A 134 9.50 3.02 -10.15
N VAL A 135 8.63 2.01 -10.29
CA VAL A 135 7.73 1.57 -9.21
C VAL A 135 8.56 0.81 -8.19
N GLU A 136 8.65 1.32 -6.97
CA GLU A 136 9.29 0.62 -5.85
C GLU A 136 8.22 -0.03 -4.96
N GLU A 137 7.14 0.71 -4.70
CA GLU A 137 6.03 0.32 -3.84
C GLU A 137 4.71 0.64 -4.56
N TYR A 138 3.65 -0.08 -4.19
CA TYR A 138 2.30 0.27 -4.56
C TYR A 138 1.34 0.14 -3.37
N GLU A 139 0.28 0.92 -3.40
CA GLU A 139 -0.83 0.82 -2.44
C GLU A 139 -2.12 0.45 -3.18
N VAL A 140 -2.94 -0.41 -2.59
CA VAL A 140 -4.23 -0.87 -3.12
C VAL A 140 -5.37 -0.41 -2.21
N GLN A 141 -6.44 0.08 -2.83
CA GLN A 141 -7.66 0.48 -2.15
C GLN A 141 -8.88 -0.08 -2.90
N GLY A 142 -9.85 -0.61 -2.16
CA GLY A 142 -11.12 -1.04 -2.72
C GLY A 142 -12.25 -0.12 -2.27
N ASP A 143 -13.12 0.27 -3.19
CA ASP A 143 -14.22 1.20 -2.94
C ASP A 143 -15.55 0.70 -3.52
N VAL A 144 -16.65 0.99 -2.83
CA VAL A 144 -18.03 0.69 -3.27
C VAL A 144 -18.82 2.00 -3.33
N THR A 145 -19.35 2.36 -4.51
CA THR A 145 -20.03 3.66 -4.71
C THR A 145 -21.54 3.53 -4.94
N ASN A 146 -22.05 2.34 -5.26
CA ASN A 146 -23.48 2.12 -5.45
C ASN A 146 -23.88 0.74 -4.93
N ILE A 147 -24.88 0.70 -4.04
CA ILE A 147 -25.50 -0.52 -3.49
C ILE A 147 -26.83 -0.81 -4.17
#